data_AF-A0A3D0DD09-F1
#
_entry.id   AF-A0A3D0DD09-F1
#
_cell.length_a   1.000
_cell.length_b   1.000
_cell.length_c   1.000
_cell.angle_alpha   90.00
_cell.angle_beta   90.00
_cell.angle_gamma   90.00
#
_symmetry.space_group_name_H-M   'P 1'
#
loop_
_entity.id
_entity.type
_entity.pdbx_description
1 polymer ?
#
loop_
_entity_poly.entity_id
_entity_poly.type
_entity_poly.pdbx_seq_one_letter_code
_entity_poly.pdbx_strand_id
1 'polypeptide(L)'
;YFGACGEDTETRYDNPFMLGYYAGILMEGIHNFAAACFRGKIELWQTFPFDRQNTANGPHVIHYTYSFNPLGEPEFEVRTGIPQAMTVTYPQTLPVGSSLLTVHVVGSDSQPLDSAYVCLVKGRSSEEV
;
A
#
# COMPACT_ATOMS: atom_id res chain seq x y z
N TYR A 1 0.44 -1.35 12.22
CA TYR A 1 -0.86 -1.42 12.94
C TYR A 1 -1.84 -0.52 12.23
N PHE A 2 -3.09 -0.96 12.10
CA PHE A 2 -4.17 -0.16 11.53
C PHE A 2 -5.43 -0.34 12.39
N GLY A 3 -5.91 0.76 12.96
CA GLY A 3 -7.05 0.74 13.88
C GLY A 3 -7.31 2.12 14.46
N ALA A 4 -8.38 2.22 15.25
CA ALA A 4 -8.72 3.44 15.98
C ALA A 4 -7.64 3.75 17.03
N CYS A 5 -7.39 5.04 17.23
CA CYS A 5 -6.48 5.59 18.24
C CYS A 5 -7.23 6.32 19.37
N GLY A 6 -8.54 6.10 19.52
CA GLY A 6 -9.41 6.78 20.50
C GLY A 6 -10.30 5.81 21.28
N GLU A 7 -10.94 6.31 22.35
CA GLU A 7 -11.78 5.53 23.27
C GLU A 7 -13.22 5.31 22.76
N ASP A 8 -13.66 6.09 21.77
CA ASP A 8 -15.00 6.05 21.19
C ASP A 8 -15.00 5.25 19.88
N THR A 9 -15.03 3.91 20.00
CA THR A 9 -15.17 3.01 18.84
C THR A 9 -16.61 2.56 18.68
N GLU A 10 -17.13 2.62 17.45
CA GLU A 10 -18.47 2.16 17.09
C GLU A 10 -18.41 1.32 15.84
N THR A 11 -18.96 0.10 15.94
CA THR A 11 -19.06 -0.87 14.84
C THR A 11 -19.68 -0.28 13.57
N ARG A 12 -20.59 0.69 13.72
CA ARG A 12 -21.21 1.43 12.62
C ARG A 12 -20.19 2.06 11.68
N TYR A 13 -19.15 2.70 12.23
CA TYR A 13 -18.16 3.44 11.45
C TYR A 13 -16.90 2.59 11.19
N ASP A 14 -16.55 1.68 12.11
CA ASP A 14 -15.39 0.81 11.96
C ASP A 14 -15.58 -0.22 10.82
N ASN A 15 -16.78 -0.76 10.65
CA ASN A 15 -17.02 -1.82 9.66
C ASN A 15 -16.86 -1.34 8.20
N PRO A 16 -17.48 -0.23 7.75
CA PRO A 16 -17.27 0.27 6.39
C PRO A 16 -15.81 0.64 6.13
N PHE A 17 -15.13 1.15 7.15
CA PHE A 17 -13.72 1.49 7.06
C PHE A 17 -12.83 0.27 6.79
N MET A 18 -13.03 -0.80 7.57
CA MET A 18 -12.34 -2.08 7.36
C MET A 18 -12.74 -2.73 6.03
N LEU A 19 -14.01 -2.64 5.63
CA LEU A 19 -14.48 -3.13 4.34
C LEU A 19 -13.70 -2.47 3.20
N GLY A 20 -13.58 -1.14 3.21
CA GLY A 20 -12.83 -0.39 2.20
C GLY A 20 -11.35 -0.75 2.19
N TYR A 21 -10.74 -0.95 3.35
CA TYR A 21 -9.35 -1.38 3.47
C TYR A 21 -9.09 -2.74 2.83
N TYR A 22 -9.88 -3.76 3.20
CA TYR A 22 -9.74 -5.11 2.64
C TYR A 22 -10.15 -5.17 1.17
N ALA A 23 -11.15 -4.38 0.76
CA ALA A 23 -11.52 -4.23 -0.66
C ALA A 23 -10.35 -3.66 -1.47
N GLY A 24 -9.70 -2.61 -0.96
CA GLY A 24 -8.52 -2.01 -1.57
C GLY A 24 -7.42 -3.06 -1.83
N ILE A 25 -7.07 -3.82 -0.80
CA ILE A 25 -5.96 -4.79 -0.86
C ILE A 25 -6.31 -6.02 -1.70
N LEU A 26 -7.51 -6.59 -1.52
CA LEU A 26 -7.84 -7.92 -2.06
C LEU A 26 -8.60 -7.88 -3.38
N MET A 27 -9.25 -6.76 -3.71
CA MET A 27 -10.09 -6.66 -4.92
C MET A 27 -9.61 -5.58 -5.89
N GLU A 28 -9.10 -4.45 -5.38
CA GLU A 28 -8.73 -3.28 -6.21
C GLU A 28 -7.23 -3.22 -6.55
N GLY A 29 -6.41 -4.13 -6.01
CA GLY A 29 -4.97 -4.19 -6.27
C GLY A 29 -4.16 -3.07 -5.58
N ILE A 30 -4.72 -2.42 -4.55
CA ILE A 30 -4.04 -1.40 -3.75
C ILE A 30 -3.22 -2.10 -2.66
N HIS A 31 -2.03 -2.57 -3.03
CA HIS A 31 -1.16 -3.31 -2.12
C HIS A 31 -0.37 -2.40 -1.16
N ASN A 32 -0.15 -1.13 -1.50
CA ASN A 32 0.48 -0.17 -0.60
C ASN A 32 -0.37 0.02 0.67
N PHE A 33 0.25 -0.18 1.82
CA PHE A 33 -0.41 -0.22 3.13
C PHE A 33 -1.13 1.09 3.45
N ALA A 34 -0.45 2.24 3.32
CA ALA A 34 -1.07 3.53 3.62
C ALA A 34 -2.15 3.91 2.60
N ALA A 35 -1.96 3.58 1.32
CA ALA A 35 -2.97 3.81 0.29
C ALA A 35 -4.24 3.00 0.55
N ALA A 36 -4.12 1.73 0.95
CA ALA A 36 -5.26 0.90 1.35
C ALA A 36 -5.99 1.49 2.58
N CYS A 37 -5.24 2.03 3.54
CA CYS A 37 -5.83 2.73 4.70
C CYS A 37 -6.66 3.94 4.28
N PHE A 38 -6.16 4.70 3.29
CA PHE A 38 -6.88 5.83 2.72
C PHE A 38 -8.12 5.40 1.93
N ARG A 39 -8.05 4.26 1.23
CA ARG A 39 -9.23 3.66 0.57
C ARG A 39 -10.34 3.32 1.57
N GLY A 40 -10.00 2.86 2.77
CA GLY A 40 -10.93 2.70 3.89
C GLY A 40 -11.60 4.00 4.33
N LYS A 41 -10.84 5.11 4.40
CA LYS A 41 -11.39 6.46 4.67
C LYS A 41 -12.42 6.88 3.61
N ILE A 42 -12.13 6.59 2.34
CA ILE A 42 -13.06 6.88 1.22
C ILE A 42 -14.35 6.06 1.37
N GLU A 43 -14.25 4.78 1.75
CA GLU A 43 -15.43 3.91 1.93
C GLU A 43 -16.34 4.42 3.05
N LEU A 44 -15.76 4.79 4.19
CA LEU A 44 -16.48 5.41 5.30
C LEU A 44 -17.19 6.70 4.85
N TRP A 45 -16.49 7.55 4.11
CA TRP A 45 -17.04 8.80 3.57
C TRP A 45 -18.21 8.56 2.61
N GLN A 46 -18.12 7.53 1.76
CA GLN A 46 -19.16 7.18 0.79
C GLN A 46 -20.37 6.54 1.46
N THR A 47 -20.17 5.72 2.49
CA THR A 47 -21.23 5.00 3.21
C THR A 47 -22.18 5.93 3.94
N PHE A 48 -21.69 7.03 4.51
CA PHE A 48 -22.50 7.95 5.31
C PHE A 48 -22.55 9.37 4.73
N PRO A 49 -23.23 9.59 3.58
CA PRO A 49 -23.24 10.89 2.92
C PRO A 49 -23.88 12.02 3.73
N PHE A 50 -24.79 11.68 4.64
CA PHE A 50 -25.53 12.63 5.48
C PHE A 50 -24.90 12.87 6.86
N ASP A 51 -23.84 12.13 7.20
CA ASP A 51 -23.16 12.20 8.51
C ASP A 51 -21.73 12.78 8.39
N ARG A 52 -21.47 13.48 7.27
CA ARG A 52 -20.18 14.10 6.95
C ARG A 52 -19.96 15.44 7.64
N GLN A 53 -21.04 16.09 8.06
CA GLN A 53 -21.03 17.43 8.65
C GLN A 53 -21.35 17.36 10.14
N ASN A 54 -21.12 18.48 10.84
CA ASN A 54 -21.39 18.60 12.27
C ASN A 54 -22.90 18.42 12.53
N THR A 55 -23.32 17.22 12.94
CA THR A 55 -24.71 16.94 13.32
C THR A 55 -24.92 17.26 14.80
N ALA A 56 -26.17 17.16 15.30
CA ALA A 56 -26.46 17.31 16.73
C ALA A 56 -25.68 16.33 17.63
N ASN A 57 -25.17 15.22 17.06
CA ASN A 57 -24.35 14.24 17.74
C ASN A 57 -22.84 14.38 17.42
N GLY A 58 -22.43 15.41 16.66
CA GLY A 58 -21.06 15.66 16.21
C GLY A 58 -20.78 15.16 14.77
N PRO A 59 -19.58 15.42 14.21
CA PRO A 59 -19.21 14.97 12.87
C PRO A 59 -18.50 13.61 12.95
N HIS A 60 -19.26 12.53 13.13
CA HIS A 60 -18.69 11.20 13.38
C HIS A 60 -17.79 10.73 12.23
N VAL A 61 -18.20 10.86 10.97
CA VAL A 61 -17.35 10.43 9.82
C VAL A 61 -15.98 11.11 9.83
N ILE A 62 -15.94 12.40 10.17
CA ILE A 62 -14.68 13.17 10.27
C ILE A 62 -13.86 12.69 11.46
N HIS A 63 -14.49 12.50 12.62
CA HIS A 63 -13.81 11.96 13.81
C HIS A 63 -13.10 10.63 13.50
N TYR A 64 -13.82 9.66 12.96
CA TYR A 64 -13.27 8.34 12.62
C TYR A 64 -12.19 8.43 11.52
N THR A 65 -12.31 9.36 10.58
CA THR A 65 -11.27 9.60 9.56
C THR A 65 -9.95 10.06 10.17
N TYR A 66 -9.97 10.82 11.27
CA TYR A 66 -8.76 11.24 12.00
C TYR A 66 -8.27 10.22 13.03
N SER A 67 -9.18 9.40 13.58
CA SER A 67 -8.84 8.39 14.58
C SER A 67 -8.13 7.18 13.99
N PHE A 68 -8.39 6.84 12.72
CA PHE A 68 -7.73 5.75 12.03
C PHE A 68 -6.49 6.21 11.26
N ASN A 69 -5.31 5.86 11.79
CA ASN A 69 -4.03 6.19 11.18
C ASN A 69 -3.19 4.94 10.91
N PRO A 70 -2.50 4.87 9.76
CA PRO A 70 -1.49 3.83 9.56
C PRO A 70 -0.33 4.09 10.53
N LEU A 71 -0.03 3.11 11.39
CA LEU A 71 1.15 3.13 12.24
C LEU A 71 2.18 2.14 11.72
N GLY A 72 3.38 2.62 11.41
CA GLY A 72 4.47 1.84 10.84
C GLY A 72 5.03 2.50 9.58
N GLU A 73 5.56 1.68 8.67
CA GLU A 73 6.07 2.12 7.37
C GLU A 73 4.90 2.36 6.40
N PRO A 74 4.64 3.61 5.97
CA PRO A 74 3.56 3.91 5.04
C PRO A 74 3.77 3.29 3.66
N GLU A 75 5.02 3.16 3.22
CA GLU A 75 5.37 2.61 1.90
C GLU A 75 5.43 1.08 1.87
N PHE A 76 4.96 0.42 2.93
CA PHE A 76 4.96 -1.03 2.99
C PHE A 76 3.98 -1.64 2.00
N GLU A 77 4.47 -2.52 1.13
CA GLU A 77 3.64 -3.31 0.20
C GLU A 77 3.12 -4.58 0.90
N VAL A 78 1.80 -4.64 1.07
CA VAL A 78 1.11 -5.78 1.69
C VAL A 78 1.13 -6.98 0.76
N ARG A 79 1.67 -8.10 1.27
CA ARG A 79 1.65 -9.38 0.56
C ARG A 79 0.33 -10.09 0.80
N THR A 80 -0.40 -10.35 -0.28
CA THR A 80 -1.69 -11.06 -0.26
C THR A 80 -1.57 -12.56 -0.57
N GLY A 81 -0.38 -12.99 -1.02
CA GLY A 81 -0.10 -14.37 -1.39
C GLY A 81 1.27 -14.86 -0.90
N ILE A 82 1.55 -16.13 -1.16
CA ILE A 82 2.82 -16.77 -0.83
C ILE A 82 3.89 -16.29 -1.82
N PRO A 83 5.02 -15.73 -1.37
CA PRO A 83 6.12 -15.34 -2.26
C PRO A 83 6.59 -16.52 -3.12
N GLN A 84 6.79 -16.26 -4.41
CA GLN A 84 7.31 -17.23 -5.36
C GLN A 84 8.76 -16.92 -5.72
N ALA A 85 9.51 -17.94 -6.14
CA ALA A 85 10.85 -17.76 -6.67
C ALA A 85 10.81 -17.07 -8.05
N MET A 86 11.82 -16.26 -8.33
CA MET A 86 12.05 -15.66 -9.64
C MET A 86 13.52 -15.79 -10.01
N THR A 87 13.81 -15.89 -11.31
CA THR A 87 15.17 -15.92 -11.85
C THR A 87 15.40 -14.65 -12.67
N VAL A 88 16.54 -14.00 -12.45
CA VAL A 88 16.87 -12.73 -13.12
C VAL A 88 18.18 -12.89 -13.91
N THR A 89 18.15 -12.49 -15.17
CA THR A 89 19.34 -12.43 -16.05
C THR A 89 19.60 -10.99 -16.47
N TYR A 90 20.83 -10.52 -16.26
CA TYR A 90 21.29 -9.17 -16.58
C TYR A 90 22.78 -9.18 -16.91
N PRO A 91 23.30 -8.18 -17.65
CA PRO A 91 24.73 -8.09 -17.95
C PRO A 91 25.56 -7.82 -16.69
N GLN A 92 26.71 -8.48 -16.57
CA GLN A 92 27.62 -8.37 -15.41
C GLN A 92 28.41 -7.06 -15.37
N THR A 93 28.48 -6.35 -16.50
CA THR A 93 29.20 -5.09 -16.64
C THR A 93 28.36 -4.10 -17.41
N LEU A 94 28.36 -2.84 -16.97
CA LEU A 94 27.69 -1.75 -17.67
C LEU A 94 28.74 -0.70 -18.06
N PRO A 95 29.00 -0.47 -19.37
CA PRO A 95 29.93 0.55 -19.82
C PRO A 95 29.49 1.95 -19.36
N VAL A 96 30.46 2.79 -19.00
CA VAL A 96 30.20 4.20 -18.70
C VAL A 96 29.60 4.87 -19.93
N GLY A 97 28.51 5.62 -19.74
CA GLY A 97 27.76 6.25 -20.82
C GLY A 97 26.62 5.41 -21.40
N SER A 98 26.36 4.21 -20.87
CA SER A 98 25.18 3.42 -21.26
C SER A 98 23.88 4.11 -20.83
N SER A 99 22.91 4.18 -21.73
CA SER A 99 21.56 4.72 -21.47
C SER A 99 20.48 3.64 -21.32
N LEU A 100 20.83 2.38 -21.60
CA LEU A 100 19.91 1.24 -21.57
C LEU A 100 20.56 0.07 -20.85
N LEU A 101 19.80 -0.56 -19.96
CA LEU A 101 20.13 -1.83 -19.32
C LEU A 101 18.96 -2.78 -19.54
N THR A 102 19.20 -3.90 -20.22
CA THR A 102 18.20 -4.94 -20.41
C THR A 102 18.28 -5.96 -19.27
N VAL A 103 17.15 -6.20 -18.62
CA VAL A 103 17.01 -7.18 -17.54
C VAL A 103 15.87 -8.12 -17.91
N HIS A 104 16.11 -9.42 -17.83
CA HIS A 104 15.11 -10.45 -18.03
C HIS A 104 14.72 -11.05 -16.68
N VAL A 105 13.44 -10.96 -16.33
CA VAL A 105 12.87 -11.56 -15.11
C VAL A 105 11.94 -12.69 -15.51
N VAL A 106 12.17 -13.87 -14.97
CA VAL A 106 11.42 -15.08 -15.28
C VAL A 106 10.82 -15.64 -13.98
N GLY A 107 9.54 -16.00 -14.01
CA GLY A 107 8.82 -16.60 -12.90
C GLY A 107 9.21 -18.07 -12.68
N SER A 108 8.66 -18.66 -11.61
CA SER A 108 8.87 -20.09 -11.29
C SER A 108 8.37 -21.07 -12.36
N ASP A 109 7.46 -20.62 -13.22
CA ASP A 109 6.90 -21.36 -14.36
C ASP A 109 7.74 -21.23 -15.64
N SER A 110 8.92 -20.61 -15.54
CA SER A 110 9.82 -20.32 -16.68
C SER A 110 9.23 -19.36 -17.72
N GLN A 111 8.15 -18.63 -17.39
CA GLN A 111 7.60 -17.57 -18.25
C GLN A 111 8.12 -16.19 -17.84
N PRO A 112 8.18 -15.21 -18.77
CA PRO A 112 8.48 -13.82 -18.42
C PRO A 112 7.53 -13.31 -17.34
N LEU A 113 8.08 -12.81 -16.24
CA LEU A 113 7.29 -12.27 -15.15
C LEU A 113 6.88 -10.83 -15.49
N ASP A 114 5.59 -10.61 -15.71
CA ASP A 114 5.05 -9.29 -15.99
C ASP A 114 5.13 -8.36 -14.76
N SER A 115 5.24 -7.06 -15.02
CA SER A 115 5.19 -6.00 -14.00
C SER A 115 6.25 -6.11 -12.87
N ALA A 116 7.34 -6.84 -13.12
CA ALA A 116 8.47 -6.90 -12.19
C ALA A 116 9.15 -5.53 -12.06
N TYR A 117 9.30 -5.03 -10.83
CA TYR A 117 9.99 -3.78 -10.56
C TYR A 117 11.51 -3.96 -10.54
N VAL A 118 12.23 -3.27 -11.42
CA VAL A 118 13.69 -3.33 -11.55
C VAL A 118 14.29 -1.99 -11.13
N CYS A 119 15.20 -2.03 -10.15
CA CYS A 119 15.92 -0.86 -9.68
C CYS A 119 17.43 -1.08 -9.81
N LEU A 120 18.11 -0.19 -10.54
CA LEU A 120 19.57 -0.16 -10.60
C LEU A 120 20.08 0.89 -9.61
N VAL A 121 20.77 0.43 -8.56
CA VAL A 121 21.32 1.31 -7.52
C VAL A 121 22.83 1.15 -7.48
N LYS A 122 23.57 2.27 -7.54
CA LYS A 122 24.99 2.29 -7.18
C LYS A 122 25.07 2.26 -5.65
N GLY A 123 25.70 1.23 -5.09
CA GLY A 123 25.92 1.15 -3.65
C GLY A 123 26.62 2.42 -3.13
N ARG A 124 26.21 2.90 -1.96
CA ARG A 124 26.93 3.96 -1.24
C ARG A 124 28.14 3.35 -0.54
N SER A 125 29.31 3.94 -0.72
CA SER A 125 30.49 3.61 0.10
C SER A 125 30.38 4.34 1.44
N SER A 126 30.91 3.77 2.52
CA SER A 126 30.90 4.35 3.88
C SER A 126 31.67 5.67 4.02
N GLU A 127 32.30 6.17 2.95
CA GLU A 127 33.15 7.36 2.95
C GLU A 127 32.39 8.64 2.54
N GLU A 128 31.10 8.56 2.21
CA GLU A 128 30.24 9.72 1.88
C GLU A 128 29.24 10.04 3.01
N VAL A 129 29.73 10.20 4.25
CA VAL A 129 29.01 10.86 5.36
C VAL A 129 29.92 11.90 6.00
#